data_AF-A0A1M6SCX4-F1
#
_entry.id   AF-A0A1M6SCX4-F1
#
_cell.length_a   1.000
_cell.length_b   1.000
_cell.length_c   1.000
_cell.angle_alpha   90.00
_cell.angle_beta   90.00
_cell.angle_gamma   90.00
#
_symmetry.space_group_name_H-M   'P 1'
#
loop_
_entity.id
_entity.type
_entity.pdbx_description
1 polymer ?
#
loop_
_entity_poly.entity_id
_entity_poly.type
_entity_poly.pdbx_seq_one_letter_code
_entity_poly.pdbx_strand_id
1 'polypeptide(L)' 'MHDVKRPVREALQQLEKMKMLESSYAEVNRYQSIINLFANLSYACELMADEIGERTGQRTEDVLAEYYKRAGINVE' A
#
# COMPACT_ATOMS: atom_id res chain seq x y z
N MET A 1 -14.83 -7.13 9.23
CA MET A 1 -13.61 -6.32 9.36
C MET A 1 -13.14 -6.05 7.95
N HIS A 2 -13.25 -4.81 7.48
CA HIS A 2 -12.86 -4.47 6.10
C HIS A 2 -11.34 -4.57 5.98
N ASP A 3 -10.86 -5.24 4.94
CA ASP A 3 -9.43 -5.41 4.71
C ASP A 3 -8.86 -4.12 4.13
N VAL A 4 -8.53 -3.17 5.01
CA VAL A 4 -8.07 -1.82 4.65
C VAL A 4 -6.81 -1.86 3.77
N LYS A 5 -6.03 -2.95 3.85
CA LYS A 5 -4.80 -3.13 3.06
C LYS A 5 -5.05 -3.74 1.68
N ARG A 6 -6.28 -4.21 1.39
CA ARG A 6 -6.63 -4.89 0.14
C ARG A 6 -6.27 -4.08 -1.11
N PRO A 7 -6.62 -2.79 -1.26
CA PRO A 7 -6.36 -2.06 -2.50
C PRO A 7 -4.86 -1.93 -2.81
N VAL A 8 -4.05 -1.70 -1.77
CA VAL A 8 -2.58 -1.60 -1.91
C VAL A 8 -1.97 -2.95 -2.28
N ARG A 9 -2.43 -4.03 -1.62
CA ARG A 9 -1.99 -5.39 -1.93
C ARG A 9 -2.37 -5.81 -3.34
N GLU A 10 -3.57 -5.50 -3.81
CA GLU A 10 -3.99 -5.79 -5.18
C GLU A 10 -3.17 -5.01 -6.21
N ALA A 11 -2.88 -3.73 -5.96
CA ALA A 11 -2.02 -2.92 -6.82
C ALA A 11 -0.59 -3.50 -6.91
N LEU A 12 0.01 -3.89 -5.78
CA LEU A 12 1.31 -4.55 -5.76
C LEU A 12 1.28 -5.88 -6.53
N GLN A 13 0.26 -6.70 -6.35
CA GLN A 13 0.10 -7.95 -7.10
C GLN A 13 -0.04 -7.72 -8.61
N GLN A 14 -0.72 -6.65 -9.04
CA GLN A 14 -0.81 -6.29 -10.45
C GLN A 14 0.54 -5.87 -11.02
N LEU A 15 1.32 -5.06 -10.28
CA LEU A 15 2.68 -4.69 -10.68
C LEU A 15 3.60 -5.92 -10.78
N GLU A 16 3.47 -6.87 -9.84
CA GLU A 16 4.22 -8.13 -9.87
C GLU A 16 3.89 -8.95 -11.12
N LYS A 17 2.61 -9.02 -11.50
CA LYS A 17 2.17 -9.70 -12.73
C LYS A 17 2.72 -9.02 -13.97
N MET A 18 2.71 -7.69 -14.03
CA MET A 18 3.29 -6.94 -15.15
C MET A 18 4.79 -7.23 -15.28
N LYS A 19 5.53 -7.17 -14.17
CA LYS A 19 6.96 -7.51 -14.12
C LYS A 19 7.25 -8.91 -14.67
N MET A 20 6.42 -9.91 -14.35
CA MET A 20 6.59 -11.29 -14.82
C MET A 20 6.38 -11.46 -16.33
N LEU A 21 5.64 -10.55 -16.97
CA LEU A 21 5.40 -10.56 -18.42
C LEU A 21 6.52 -9.86 -19.20
N GLU A 22 7.36 -9.07 -18.51
CA GLU A 22 8.49 -8.39 -19.13
C GLU A 22 9.68 -9.32 -19.35
N SER A 23 10.28 -9.20 -20.54
CA SER A 23 11.48 -9.94 -20.93
C SER A 23 12.75 -9.08 -20.93
N SER A 24 12.60 -7.75 -20.84
CA SER A 24 13.72 -6.81 -20.74
C SER A 24 14.18 -6.68 -19.29
N TYR A 25 15.45 -6.96 -19.02
CA TYR A 25 16.06 -6.72 -17.70
C TYR A 25 15.89 -5.28 -17.20
N ALA A 26 15.94 -4.30 -18.11
CA ALA A 26 15.74 -2.90 -17.76
C ALA A 26 14.32 -2.62 -17.25
N GLU A 27 13.31 -3.18 -17.92
CA GLU A 27 11.91 -3.03 -17.49
C GLU A 27 11.62 -3.84 -16.23
N VAL A 28 12.15 -5.06 -16.11
CA VAL A 28 12.02 -5.86 -14.88
C VAL A 28 12.57 -5.11 -13.66
N ASN A 29 13.75 -4.49 -13.79
CA ASN A 29 14.34 -3.68 -12.72
C ASN A 29 13.50 -2.44 -12.40
N ARG A 30 12.97 -1.77 -13.42
CA ARG A 30 12.07 -0.62 -13.25
C ARG A 30 10.83 -1.00 -12.45
N TYR A 31 10.14 -2.08 -12.82
CA TYR A 31 8.99 -2.56 -12.08
C TYR A 31 9.36 -2.92 -10.64
N GLN A 32 10.49 -3.61 -10.43
CA GLN A 32 10.96 -3.95 -9.08
C GLN A 32 11.21 -2.70 -8.21
N SER A 33 11.80 -1.64 -8.77
CA SER A 33 11.99 -0.38 -8.05
C SER A 33 10.65 0.27 -7.66
N ILE A 34 9.66 0.23 -8.56
CA ILE A 34 8.31 0.76 -8.30
C ILE A 34 7.63 -0.05 -7.18
N ILE A 35 7.67 -1.38 -7.27
CA ILE A 35 7.11 -2.30 -6.26
C ILE A 35 7.72 -2.00 -4.88
N ASN A 36 9.05 -1.89 -4.80
CA ASN A 36 9.74 -1.60 -3.55
C ASN A 36 9.34 -0.24 -2.98
N LEU A 37 9.20 0.78 -3.83
CA LEU A 37 8.75 2.11 -3.40
C LEU A 37 7.34 2.05 -2.80
N PHE A 38 6.40 1.41 -3.48
CA PHE A 38 5.02 1.28 -2.98
C PHE A 38 4.95 0.45 -1.69
N ALA A 39 5.73 -0.63 -1.58
CA ALA A 39 5.80 -1.42 -0.35
C ALA A 39 6.32 -0.58 0.84
N ASN A 40 7.37 0.21 0.62
CA ASN A 40 7.92 1.10 1.65
C ASN A 40 6.95 2.22 2.04
N LEU A 41 6.24 2.81 1.07
CA LEU A 41 5.21 3.82 1.34
C LEU A 41 4.04 3.24 2.13
N SER A 42 3.58 2.04 1.77
CA SER A 42 2.55 1.32 2.54
C SER A 42 2.98 1.11 3.98
N TYR A 43 4.22 0.66 4.18
CA TYR A 43 4.76 0.46 5.52
C TYR A 43 4.88 1.78 6.31
N ALA A 44 5.32 2.87 5.67
CA ALA A 44 5.38 4.19 6.29
C ALA A 44 3.98 4.67 6.72
N CYS A 45 2.94 4.44 5.90
CA CYS A 45 1.56 4.74 6.27
C CYS A 45 1.10 3.94 7.49
N GLU A 46 1.47 2.66 7.59
CA GLU A 46 1.16 1.83 8.75
C GLU A 46 1.83 2.36 10.02
N LEU A 47 3.13 2.70 9.97
CA LEU A 47 3.84 3.30 11.09
C LEU A 47 3.21 4.62 11.56
N MET A 48 2.83 5.49 10.62
CA MET A 48 2.15 6.74 10.94
C MET A 48 0.77 6.50 11.56
N ALA A 49 0.02 5.53 11.05
CA ALA A 49 -1.30 5.20 11.57
C ALA A 49 -1.23 4.57 12.96
N ASP A 50 -0.21 3.75 13.24
CA ASP A 50 0.06 3.21 14.58
C ASP A 50 0.34 4.36 15.56
N GLU A 51 1.24 5.28 15.21
CA GLU A 51 1.58 6.43 16.07
C GLU A 51 0.37 7.34 16.33
N ILE A 52 -0.46 7.58 15.32
CA ILE A 52 -1.70 8.36 15.47
C ILE A 52 -2.70 7.59 16.35
N GLY A 53 -2.84 6.29 16.13
CA GLY A 53 -3.72 5.42 16.91
C GLY A 53 -3.36 5.43 18.40
N GLU A 54 -2.06 5.32 18.72
CA GLU A 54 -1.56 5.41 20.10
C GLU A 54 -1.90 6.75 20.76
N ARG A 55 -1.83 7.87 20.02
CA ARG A 55 -2.11 9.22 20.54
C ARG A 55 -3.60 9.54 20.69
N THR A 56 -4.44 8.91 19.89
CA THR A 56 -5.88 9.22 19.79
C THR A 56 -6.78 8.16 20.41
N GLY A 57 -6.24 6.97 20.71
CA GLY A 57 -7.00 5.80 21.14
C GLY A 57 -7.77 5.10 20.01
N GLN A 58 -7.55 5.49 18.75
CA GLN A 58 -8.15 4.85 17.58
C GLN A 58 -7.37 3.59 17.18
N ARG A 59 -8.04 2.63 16.53
CA ARG A 59 -7.34 1.49 15.93
C ARG A 59 -6.59 1.98 14.68
N THR A 60 -5.38 1.45 14.46
CA THR A 60 -4.58 1.70 13.25
C THR A 60 -5.38 1.52 11.96
N GLU A 61 -6.21 0.48 11.90
CA GLU A 61 -7.06 0.18 10.74
C GLU A 61 -8.07 1.29 10.44
N ASP A 62 -8.65 1.89 11.48
CA ASP A 62 -9.62 2.98 11.34
C ASP A 62 -8.91 4.26 10.85
N VAL A 63 -7.72 4.53 11.39
CA VAL A 63 -6.87 5.66 10.96
C VAL A 63 -6.48 5.48 9.49
N LEU A 64 -5.95 4.30 9.11
CA LEU A 64 -5.60 4.00 7.72
C LEU A 64 -6.81 4.16 6.78
N ALA A 65 -7.99 3.64 7.17
CA ALA A 65 -9.19 3.73 6.36
C ALA A 65 -9.63 5.18 6.14
N GLU A 66 -9.54 6.03 7.17
CA GLU A 66 -9.84 7.46 7.06
C GLU A 66 -8.88 8.15 6.07
N TYR A 67 -7.58 7.96 6.22
CA TYR A 67 -6.59 8.59 5.35
C TYR A 67 -6.67 8.07 3.92
N TYR A 68 -6.91 6.78 3.71
CA TYR A 68 -7.16 6.20 2.40
C TYR A 68 -8.39 6.81 1.74
N LYS A 69 -9.50 6.93 2.46
CA LYS A 69 -10.70 7.62 1.96
C LYS A 69 -10.41 9.07 1.57
N ARG A 70 -9.65 9.81 2.40
CA ARG A 70 -9.24 11.20 2.11
C ARG A 70 -8.32 11.32 0.89
N ALA A 71 -7.52 10.28 0.63
CA ALA A 71 -6.67 10.17 -0.55
C ALA A 71 -7.44 9.65 -1.80
N GLY A 72 -8.73 9.35 -1.69
CA GLY A 72 -9.54 8.81 -2.78
C GLY A 72 -9.36 7.30 -3.03
N ILE A 73 -8.79 6.57 -2.07
CA ILE A 73 -8.63 5.12 -2.11
C ILE A 73 -9.83 4.48 -1.40
N ASN A 74 -10.69 3.80 -2.17
CA ASN A 74 -11.85 3.11 -1.62
C ASN A 74 -11.46 1.77 -0.99
N VAL A 75 -11.74 1.65 0.31
CA VAL A 75 -11.58 0.43 1.10
C VAL A 75 -12.97 -0.11 1.43
N GLU A 76 -13.56 -0.81 0.47
CA GLU A 76 -14.77 -1.63 0.68
C GLU A 76 -14.45 -3.01 1.27
#